data_AF-G9KUN3-F1
#
_entry.id   AF-G9KUN3-F1
#
_cell.length_a   1.000
_cell.length_b   1.000
_cell.length_c   1.000
_cell.angle_alpha   90.00
_cell.angle_beta   90.00
_cell.angle_gamma   90.00
#
_symmetry.space_group_name_H-M   'P 1'
#
loop_
_entity.id
_entity.type
_entity.pdbx_description
1 polymer ?
#
loop_
_entity_poly.entity_id
_entity_poly.type
_entity_poly.pdbx_seq_one_letter_code
_entity_poly.pdbx_strand_id
1 'polypeptide(L)'
;EVADWMDQIRVTKLNYLSNLPASRTQLPVTQPSNPSGLTQHAGNSEGQSSNPPTASTVTTDSVILKVLQSNIQHVLVYENLALQEKALACIPVQELKRRSQEKLSRARKLDKGTNVSDEDFLLLELLHWFKEEFFQWVNDILCSKCGGQTKSRGESLFPNDDEMKWGANRVEDHYCSACQFSNRFPRYNNPEKLLETRCGRCGEWANCFTLCCRALGFEARYVWDYT
;
A
#
# COMPACT_ATOMS: atom_id res chain seq x y z
N GLU A 1 3.57 -8.42 -15.09
CA GLU A 1 4.16 -8.56 -13.74
C GLU A 1 3.26 -8.07 -12.61
N VAL A 2 3.12 -6.78 -12.26
CA VAL A 2 2.23 -6.40 -11.12
C VAL A 2 0.75 -6.69 -11.42
N ALA A 3 0.29 -6.54 -12.67
CA ALA A 3 -1.05 -6.98 -13.08
C ALA A 3 -1.23 -8.50 -12.93
N ASP A 4 -0.23 -9.31 -13.31
CA ASP A 4 -0.23 -10.77 -13.09
C ASP A 4 -0.26 -11.12 -11.60
N TRP A 5 0.48 -10.39 -10.76
CA TRP A 5 0.50 -10.61 -9.31
C TRP A 5 -0.88 -10.34 -8.68
N MET A 6 -1.61 -9.33 -9.17
CA MET A 6 -2.96 -9.02 -8.70
C MET A 6 -4.03 -10.00 -9.23
N ASP A 7 -3.91 -10.47 -10.48
CA ASP A 7 -4.76 -11.58 -10.96
C ASP A 7 -4.41 -12.90 -10.26
N GLN A 8 -3.14 -13.12 -9.88
CA GLN A 8 -2.76 -14.22 -9.00
C GLN A 8 -3.35 -14.07 -7.59
N ILE A 9 -3.50 -12.87 -7.02
CA ILE A 9 -4.26 -12.69 -5.77
C ILE A 9 -5.75 -13.05 -5.97
N ARG A 10 -6.34 -12.64 -7.10
CA ARG A 10 -7.75 -12.96 -7.43
C ARG A 10 -7.97 -14.47 -7.55
N VAL A 11 -7.09 -15.16 -8.29
CA VAL A 11 -7.12 -16.62 -8.49
C VAL A 11 -6.77 -17.35 -7.19
N THR A 12 -5.76 -16.91 -6.44
CA THR A 12 -5.32 -17.57 -5.20
C THR A 12 -6.35 -17.43 -4.09
N LYS A 13 -7.01 -16.27 -3.93
CA LYS A 13 -8.06 -16.11 -2.90
C LYS A 13 -9.33 -16.89 -3.25
N LEU A 14 -9.69 -17.01 -4.53
CA LEU A 14 -10.78 -17.91 -4.98
C LEU A 14 -10.42 -19.39 -4.78
N ASN A 15 -9.21 -19.81 -5.18
CA ASN A 15 -8.73 -21.19 -5.03
C ASN A 15 -8.48 -21.60 -3.57
N TYR A 16 -8.14 -20.66 -2.69
CA TYR A 16 -7.97 -20.90 -1.26
C TYR A 16 -9.34 -21.15 -0.61
N LEU A 17 -10.32 -20.29 -0.90
CA LEU A 17 -11.71 -20.46 -0.43
C LEU A 17 -12.39 -21.74 -0.96
N SER A 18 -11.96 -22.27 -2.12
CA SER A 18 -12.48 -23.53 -2.66
C SER A 18 -11.81 -24.81 -2.15
N ASN A 19 -10.66 -24.73 -1.46
CA ASN A 19 -9.82 -25.89 -1.14
C ASN A 19 -9.42 -26.03 0.35
N LEU A 20 -10.07 -25.32 1.28
CA LEU A 20 -9.81 -25.53 2.71
C LEU A 20 -10.24 -26.95 3.16
N PRO A 21 -9.33 -27.79 3.70
CA PRO A 21 -9.73 -29.04 4.35
C PRO A 21 -10.37 -28.73 5.70
N ALA A 22 -11.54 -29.32 5.98
CA ALA A 22 -12.16 -29.24 7.28
C ALA A 22 -11.38 -30.07 8.32
N SER A 23 -10.49 -29.42 9.08
CA SER A 23 -9.77 -30.04 10.20
C SER A 23 -9.81 -29.14 11.45
N ARG A 24 -10.23 -29.75 12.55
CA ARG A 24 -10.51 -29.11 13.85
C ARG A 24 -9.43 -29.52 14.84
N THR A 25 -8.60 -28.60 15.30
CA THR A 25 -7.55 -28.90 16.28
C THR A 25 -7.62 -27.92 17.45
N GLN A 26 -7.66 -28.45 18.67
CA GLN A 26 -7.71 -27.69 19.92
C GLN A 26 -6.32 -27.12 20.28
N LEU A 27 -6.30 -25.97 20.95
CA LEU A 27 -5.09 -25.40 21.55
C LEU A 27 -4.82 -26.03 22.92
N PRO A 28 -3.59 -26.52 23.21
CA PRO A 28 -3.19 -26.87 24.57
C PRO A 28 -2.86 -25.62 25.41
N VAL A 29 -3.31 -25.61 26.66
CA VAL A 29 -2.92 -24.64 27.69
C VAL A 29 -1.69 -25.17 28.43
N THR A 30 -0.70 -24.32 28.69
CA THR A 30 0.42 -24.61 29.59
C THR A 30 0.49 -23.59 30.73
N GLN A 31 0.61 -24.10 31.97
CA GLN A 31 0.84 -23.32 33.18
C GLN A 31 2.32 -23.36 33.62
N PRO A 32 2.78 -22.41 34.47
CA PRO A 32 4.21 -22.22 34.75
C PRO A 32 4.68 -22.93 36.04
N SER A 33 5.96 -23.27 36.10
CA SER A 33 6.64 -23.61 37.36
C SER A 33 8.16 -23.35 37.31
N ASN A 34 8.66 -22.93 38.47
CA ASN A 34 10.06 -22.65 38.85
C ASN A 34 10.12 -23.01 40.38
N PRO A 35 11.26 -23.03 41.10
CA PRO A 35 12.69 -23.12 40.70
C PRO A 35 13.52 -24.11 41.59
N SER A 36 14.86 -24.10 41.43
CA SER A 36 15.92 -24.33 42.47
C SER A 36 16.74 -25.64 42.46
N GLY A 37 18.07 -25.52 42.66
CA GLY A 37 18.96 -26.60 43.13
C GLY A 37 20.45 -26.46 42.75
N LEU A 38 21.35 -26.25 43.72
CA LEU A 38 22.82 -26.17 43.57
C LEU A 38 23.46 -27.56 43.30
N THR A 39 24.72 -27.74 42.83
CA THR A 39 25.98 -27.56 43.61
C THR A 39 27.27 -27.59 42.72
N GLN A 40 28.40 -27.15 43.31
CA GLN A 40 29.74 -26.88 42.73
C GLN A 40 30.54 -28.19 42.44
N HIS A 41 31.51 -28.29 41.51
CA HIS A 41 32.90 -27.75 41.48
C HIS A 41 33.60 -28.25 40.17
N ALA A 42 34.84 -27.95 39.77
CA ALA A 42 35.72 -26.75 39.77
C ALA A 42 37.07 -27.11 39.05
N GLY A 43 37.77 -26.17 38.38
CA GLY A 43 39.11 -26.42 37.79
C GLY A 43 39.58 -25.47 36.67
N ASN A 44 40.78 -24.90 36.84
CA ASN A 44 41.61 -24.03 35.97
C ASN A 44 41.37 -24.02 34.43
N SER A 45 41.42 -22.82 33.81
CA SER A 45 42.68 -22.26 33.26
C SER A 45 42.52 -20.92 32.51
N GLU A 46 43.54 -20.07 32.69
CA GLU A 46 44.09 -19.03 31.78
C GLU A 46 43.16 -18.01 31.07
N GLY A 47 43.45 -16.72 31.30
CA GLY A 47 42.70 -15.61 30.73
C GLY A 47 43.22 -15.14 29.37
N GLN A 48 42.30 -14.73 28.50
CA GLN A 48 42.60 -13.88 27.35
C GLN A 48 41.78 -12.59 27.42
N SER A 49 42.48 -11.46 27.32
CA SER A 49 41.86 -10.14 27.22
C SER A 49 41.13 -10.01 25.88
N SER A 50 39.81 -9.86 25.93
CA SER A 50 38.98 -9.52 24.78
C SER A 50 38.53 -8.06 24.91
N ASN A 51 39.07 -7.20 24.05
CA ASN A 51 38.55 -5.84 23.87
C ASN A 51 37.07 -5.92 23.47
N PRO A 52 36.20 -5.03 23.98
CA PRO A 52 34.82 -4.97 23.52
C PRO A 52 34.80 -4.58 22.03
N PRO A 53 33.94 -5.21 21.20
CA PRO A 53 33.81 -4.81 19.81
C PRO A 53 33.26 -3.39 19.75
N THR A 54 34.07 -2.47 19.21
CA THR A 54 33.66 -1.09 18.95
C THR A 54 32.34 -1.08 18.19
N ALA A 55 31.32 -0.43 18.74
CA ALA A 55 30.03 -0.31 18.07
C ALA A 55 30.24 0.33 16.69
N SER A 56 30.00 -0.45 15.62
CA SER A 56 30.05 0.07 14.26
C SER A 56 29.08 1.24 14.16
N THR A 57 29.63 2.42 13.91
CA THR A 57 28.86 3.64 13.64
C THR A 57 27.95 3.37 12.46
N VAL A 58 26.65 3.17 12.74
CA VAL A 58 25.62 3.04 11.72
C VAL A 58 25.68 4.30 10.86
N THR A 59 25.99 4.12 9.58
CA THR A 59 26.31 5.24 8.70
C THR A 59 25.07 6.10 8.46
N THR A 60 25.17 7.38 8.81
CA THR A 60 24.13 8.40 8.67
C THR A 60 23.70 8.66 7.22
N ASP A 61 24.42 8.10 6.24
CA ASP A 61 24.15 8.23 4.81
C ASP A 61 23.43 7.03 4.16
N SER A 62 22.99 6.05 4.96
CA SER A 62 22.19 4.94 4.46
C SER A 62 20.91 5.41 3.77
N VAL A 63 20.80 5.14 2.46
CA VAL A 63 19.65 5.53 1.60
C VAL A 63 18.34 4.97 2.17
N ILE A 64 18.34 3.72 2.63
CA ILE A 64 17.16 3.09 3.23
C ILE A 64 16.73 3.80 4.52
N LEU A 65 17.65 4.30 5.36
CA LEU A 65 17.27 5.08 6.55
C LEU A 65 16.61 6.41 6.17
N LYS A 66 17.13 7.09 5.14
CA LYS A 66 16.53 8.33 4.62
C LYS A 66 15.13 8.10 4.05
N VAL A 67 14.92 7.00 3.31
CA VAL A 67 13.59 6.61 2.80
C VAL A 67 12.64 6.23 3.94
N LEU A 68 13.08 5.45 4.93
CA LEU A 68 12.26 5.10 6.09
C LEU A 68 11.82 6.34 6.87
N GLN A 69 12.73 7.30 7.12
CA GLN A 69 12.39 8.57 7.78
C GLN A 69 11.37 9.38 6.97
N SER A 70 11.56 9.47 5.64
CA SER A 70 10.63 10.13 4.72
C SER A 70 9.25 9.47 4.75
N ASN A 71 9.19 8.14 4.71
CA ASN A 71 7.93 7.38 4.69
C ASN A 71 7.19 7.48 6.04
N ILE A 72 7.90 7.45 7.18
CA ILE A 72 7.31 7.67 8.51
C ILE A 72 6.64 9.04 8.60
N GLN A 73 7.23 10.08 8.00
CA GLN A 73 6.61 11.40 7.93
C GLN A 73 5.43 11.44 6.94
N HIS A 74 5.57 10.79 5.79
CA HIS A 74 4.54 10.75 4.74
C HIS A 74 3.24 10.10 5.22
N VAL A 75 3.30 8.94 5.90
CA VAL A 75 2.08 8.22 6.32
C VAL A 75 1.21 9.00 7.30
N LEU A 76 1.75 9.98 8.02
CA LEU A 76 0.96 10.84 8.91
C LEU A 76 -0.06 11.70 8.15
N VAL A 77 0.11 11.89 6.83
CA VAL A 77 -0.85 12.64 6.00
C VAL A 77 -2.24 11.97 6.01
N TYR A 78 -2.29 10.63 6.12
CA TYR A 78 -3.55 9.88 6.09
C TYR A 78 -4.38 10.04 7.37
N GLU A 79 -3.78 10.56 8.46
CA GLU A 79 -4.44 10.80 9.74
C GLU A 79 -5.08 12.20 9.83
N ASN A 80 -4.97 13.01 8.78
CA ASN A 80 -5.64 14.31 8.69
C ASN A 80 -7.15 14.12 8.43
N LEU A 81 -7.99 14.40 9.43
CA LEU A 81 -9.44 14.23 9.36
C LEU A 81 -10.10 15.00 8.20
N ALA A 82 -9.67 16.24 7.92
CA ALA A 82 -10.23 17.03 6.81
C ALA A 82 -9.86 16.44 5.44
N LEU A 83 -8.76 15.68 5.35
CA LEU A 83 -8.39 14.94 4.15
C LEU A 83 -9.15 13.60 4.04
N GLN A 84 -9.40 12.92 5.16
CA GLN A 84 -10.29 11.77 5.22
C GLN A 84 -11.72 12.15 4.79
N GLU A 85 -12.24 13.31 5.22
CA GLU A 85 -13.53 13.84 4.77
C GLU A 85 -13.58 14.07 3.25
N LYS A 86 -12.53 14.65 2.65
CA LYS A 86 -12.41 14.80 1.18
C LYS A 86 -12.40 13.44 0.46
N ALA A 87 -11.73 12.44 1.02
CA ALA A 87 -11.76 11.08 0.48
C ALA A 87 -13.16 10.44 0.60
N LEU A 88 -13.82 10.56 1.76
CA LEU A 88 -15.19 10.08 1.98
C LEU A 88 -16.20 10.75 1.03
N ALA A 89 -16.03 12.03 0.70
CA ALA A 89 -16.85 12.73 -0.29
C ALA A 89 -16.69 12.18 -1.72
N CYS A 90 -15.58 11.50 -2.02
CA CYS A 90 -15.34 10.84 -3.31
C CYS A 90 -15.83 9.38 -3.33
N ILE A 91 -15.87 8.70 -2.19
CA ILE A 91 -16.21 7.27 -2.08
C ILE A 91 -17.74 7.09 -2.02
N PRO A 92 -18.36 6.21 -2.82
CA PRO A 92 -19.80 5.93 -2.76
C PRO A 92 -20.13 4.99 -1.59
N VAL A 93 -19.83 5.41 -0.35
CA VAL A 93 -19.79 4.56 0.86
C VAL A 93 -21.04 3.70 1.06
N GLN A 94 -22.23 4.28 0.86
CA GLN A 94 -23.50 3.57 1.05
C GLN A 94 -23.69 2.43 0.04
N GLU A 95 -23.28 2.66 -1.22
CA GLU A 95 -23.36 1.66 -2.28
C GLU A 95 -22.31 0.55 -2.10
N LEU A 96 -21.11 0.88 -1.63
CA LEU A 96 -20.11 -0.13 -1.27
C LEU A 96 -20.59 -1.00 -0.10
N LYS A 97 -21.21 -0.41 0.93
CA LYS A 97 -21.81 -1.14 2.06
C LYS A 97 -22.99 -2.02 1.64
N ARG A 98 -23.82 -1.56 0.70
CA ARG A 98 -24.91 -2.37 0.11
C ARG A 98 -24.35 -3.58 -0.66
N ARG A 99 -23.39 -3.34 -1.56
CA ARG A 99 -22.73 -4.39 -2.36
C ARG A 99 -22.01 -5.42 -1.45
N SER A 100 -21.34 -4.97 -0.39
CA SER A 100 -20.61 -5.85 0.54
C SER A 100 -21.55 -6.76 1.33
N GLN A 101 -22.64 -6.21 1.88
CA GLN A 101 -23.68 -6.98 2.60
C GLN A 101 -24.34 -8.04 1.71
N GLU A 102 -24.66 -7.71 0.46
CA GLU A 102 -25.24 -8.66 -0.50
C GLU A 102 -24.29 -9.83 -0.79
N LYS A 103 -23.02 -9.54 -1.07
CA LYS A 103 -21.99 -10.56 -1.34
C LYS A 103 -21.73 -11.45 -0.12
N LEU A 104 -21.65 -10.87 1.07
CA LEU A 104 -21.52 -11.61 2.33
C LEU A 104 -22.74 -12.51 2.61
N SER A 105 -23.96 -12.02 2.38
CA SER A 105 -25.18 -12.82 2.54
C SER A 105 -25.23 -14.03 1.60
N ARG A 106 -24.60 -13.93 0.43
CA ARG A 106 -24.44 -15.02 -0.54
C ARG A 106 -23.36 -16.01 -0.10
N ALA A 107 -22.22 -15.52 0.39
CA ALA A 107 -21.15 -16.36 0.90
C ALA A 107 -21.60 -17.23 2.08
N ARG A 108 -22.21 -16.63 3.12
CA ARG A 108 -22.75 -17.34 4.31
C ARG A 108 -23.83 -18.39 3.99
N LYS A 109 -24.48 -18.31 2.82
CA LYS A 109 -25.44 -19.32 2.33
C LYS A 109 -24.75 -20.52 1.66
N LEU A 110 -23.64 -20.28 0.97
CA LEU A 110 -22.90 -21.30 0.23
C LEU A 110 -21.97 -22.11 1.15
N ASP A 111 -21.29 -21.43 2.08
CA ASP A 111 -20.51 -22.06 3.14
C ASP A 111 -20.91 -21.48 4.51
N LYS A 112 -21.47 -22.35 5.36
CA LYS A 112 -21.88 -22.02 6.73
C LYS A 112 -20.72 -21.97 7.72
N GLY A 113 -19.53 -22.44 7.32
CA GLY A 113 -18.29 -22.37 8.09
C GLY A 113 -17.44 -21.12 7.81
N THR A 114 -17.82 -20.29 6.82
CA THR A 114 -17.06 -19.10 6.42
C THR A 114 -16.97 -18.09 7.58
N ASN A 115 -15.77 -17.99 8.17
CA ASN A 115 -15.42 -16.95 9.12
C ASN A 115 -14.81 -15.74 8.39
N VAL A 116 -15.67 -14.95 7.75
CA VAL A 116 -15.31 -13.70 7.05
C VAL A 116 -16.17 -12.56 7.58
N SER A 117 -15.53 -11.42 7.85
CA SER A 117 -16.16 -10.27 8.46
C SER A 117 -16.92 -9.41 7.45
N ASP A 118 -17.80 -8.54 7.96
CA ASP A 118 -18.47 -7.51 7.18
C ASP A 118 -17.46 -6.47 6.63
N GLU A 119 -16.36 -6.26 7.34
CA GLU A 119 -15.23 -5.38 6.97
C GLU A 119 -14.43 -5.94 5.78
N ASP A 120 -14.16 -7.25 5.74
CA ASP A 120 -13.47 -7.91 4.61
C ASP A 120 -14.21 -7.68 3.29
N PHE A 121 -15.54 -7.83 3.29
CA PHE A 121 -16.34 -7.59 2.10
C PHE A 121 -16.39 -6.10 1.74
N LEU A 122 -16.42 -5.18 2.71
CA LEU A 122 -16.34 -3.74 2.43
C LEU A 122 -15.00 -3.34 1.80
N LEU A 123 -13.89 -3.92 2.28
CA LEU A 123 -12.55 -3.71 1.71
C LEU A 123 -12.45 -4.26 0.27
N LEU A 124 -13.07 -5.41 -0.01
CA LEU A 124 -13.15 -5.97 -1.36
C LEU A 124 -13.97 -5.09 -2.31
N GLU A 125 -15.08 -4.51 -1.86
CA GLU A 125 -15.86 -3.56 -2.67
C GLU A 125 -15.10 -2.24 -2.89
N LEU A 126 -14.40 -1.74 -1.86
CA LEU A 126 -13.53 -0.57 -2.00
C LEU A 126 -12.44 -0.79 -3.04
N LEU A 127 -11.74 -1.94 -2.98
CA LEU A 127 -10.71 -2.31 -3.95
C LEU A 127 -11.27 -2.40 -5.38
N HIS A 128 -12.44 -3.02 -5.53
CA HIS A 128 -13.09 -3.16 -6.84
C HIS A 128 -13.51 -1.81 -7.43
N TRP A 129 -14.20 -0.97 -6.65
CA TRP A 129 -14.56 0.39 -7.05
C TRP A 129 -13.32 1.23 -7.37
N PHE A 130 -12.27 1.15 -6.53
CA PHE A 130 -11.07 1.96 -6.73
C PHE A 130 -10.37 1.61 -8.05
N LYS A 131 -10.29 0.33 -8.39
CA LYS A 131 -9.65 -0.16 -9.62
C LYS A 131 -10.49 0.07 -10.88
N GLU A 132 -11.78 -0.23 -10.84
CA GLU A 132 -12.62 -0.30 -12.04
C GLU A 132 -13.46 0.97 -12.29
N GLU A 133 -13.69 1.80 -11.26
CA GLU A 133 -14.56 2.99 -11.32
C GLU A 133 -13.83 4.31 -11.01
N PHE A 134 -12.89 4.32 -10.05
CA PHE A 134 -12.28 5.56 -9.55
C PHE A 134 -10.94 5.93 -10.18
N PHE A 135 -9.96 5.01 -10.20
CA PHE A 135 -8.55 5.34 -10.44
C PHE A 135 -7.99 4.67 -11.71
N GLN A 136 -7.42 5.48 -12.60
CA GLN A 136 -6.97 5.05 -13.92
C GLN A 136 -5.45 4.80 -13.96
N TRP A 137 -5.04 3.66 -14.50
CA TRP A 137 -3.62 3.36 -14.74
C TRP A 137 -3.09 4.14 -15.96
N VAL A 138 -1.93 4.79 -15.81
CA VAL A 138 -1.30 5.61 -16.86
C VAL A 138 0.08 5.06 -17.23
N ASN A 139 0.23 4.59 -18.47
CA ASN A 139 1.55 4.38 -19.08
C ASN A 139 2.01 5.67 -19.78
N ASP A 140 1.24 6.12 -20.78
CA ASP A 140 1.40 7.39 -21.46
C ASP A 140 0.08 8.18 -21.40
N ILE A 141 0.13 9.50 -21.22
CA ILE A 141 -1.08 10.35 -21.20
C ILE A 141 -1.50 10.72 -22.61
N LEU A 142 -2.81 10.83 -22.88
CA LEU A 142 -3.27 11.30 -24.19
C LEU A 142 -2.91 12.78 -24.42
N CYS A 143 -2.70 13.14 -25.69
CA CYS A 143 -2.39 14.52 -26.05
C CYS A 143 -3.58 15.44 -25.78
N SER A 144 -3.39 16.43 -24.92
CA SER A 144 -4.39 17.45 -24.56
C SER A 144 -4.97 18.25 -25.73
N LYS A 145 -4.26 18.31 -26.87
CA LYS A 145 -4.72 19.03 -28.08
C LYS A 145 -5.55 18.19 -29.05
N CYS A 146 -5.33 16.88 -29.16
CA CYS A 146 -5.95 16.04 -30.19
C CYS A 146 -6.49 14.69 -29.70
N GLY A 147 -6.33 14.36 -28.42
CA GLY A 147 -6.67 13.04 -27.86
C GLY A 147 -5.79 11.88 -28.34
N GLY A 148 -4.84 12.15 -29.25
CA GLY A 148 -3.95 11.14 -29.82
C GLY A 148 -2.88 10.64 -28.85
N GLN A 149 -2.27 9.51 -29.20
CA GLN A 149 -1.19 8.89 -28.43
C GLN A 149 0.04 9.81 -28.35
N THR A 150 0.76 9.74 -27.24
CA THR A 150 2.05 10.38 -26.99
C THR A 150 3.15 9.33 -26.84
N LYS A 151 4.38 9.79 -26.66
CA LYS A 151 5.47 8.97 -26.12
C LYS A 151 6.26 9.76 -25.09
N SER A 152 6.65 9.12 -23.99
CA SER A 152 7.66 9.67 -23.08
C SER A 152 8.94 10.06 -23.84
N ARG A 153 9.48 11.26 -23.59
CA ARG A 153 10.80 11.69 -24.09
C ARG A 153 11.98 11.18 -23.24
N GLY A 154 11.72 10.45 -22.17
CA GLY A 154 12.73 9.95 -21.23
C GLY A 154 13.30 11.02 -20.28
N GLU A 155 13.45 12.25 -20.77
CA GLU A 155 13.80 13.42 -19.96
C GLU A 155 12.63 13.84 -19.06
N SER A 156 12.96 14.23 -17.82
CA SER A 156 11.99 14.83 -16.89
C SER A 156 12.01 16.35 -17.01
N LEU A 157 10.83 16.97 -17.00
CA LEU A 157 10.69 18.42 -16.95
C LEU A 157 10.87 18.90 -15.51
N PHE A 158 11.40 20.13 -15.36
CA PHE A 158 11.37 20.82 -14.07
C PHE A 158 9.93 21.04 -13.62
N PRO A 159 9.56 20.66 -12.39
CA PRO A 159 8.28 21.02 -11.79
C PRO A 159 8.08 22.54 -11.75
N ASN A 160 6.84 23.00 -11.94
CA ASN A 160 6.44 24.38 -11.64
C ASN A 160 5.93 24.50 -10.18
N ASP A 161 5.69 25.73 -9.72
CA ASP A 161 5.32 26.01 -8.32
C ASP A 161 4.05 25.28 -7.84
N ASP A 162 3.02 25.14 -8.69
CA ASP A 162 1.80 24.38 -8.31
C ASP A 162 2.07 22.87 -8.30
N GLU A 163 2.86 22.37 -9.25
CA GLU A 163 3.28 20.96 -9.25
C GLU A 163 4.10 20.61 -8.00
N MET A 164 5.03 21.48 -7.59
CA MET A 164 5.81 21.33 -6.36
C MET A 164 4.95 21.41 -5.10
N LYS A 165 3.99 22.34 -5.05
CA LYS A 165 3.03 22.48 -3.94
C LYS A 165 2.23 21.20 -3.70
N TRP A 166 1.91 20.45 -4.75
CA TRP A 166 1.26 19.12 -4.66
C TRP A 166 2.25 17.95 -4.58
N GLY A 167 3.53 18.23 -4.29
CA GLY A 167 4.55 17.22 -4.03
C GLY A 167 5.04 16.46 -5.26
N ALA A 168 4.90 17.01 -6.47
CA ALA A 168 5.50 16.43 -7.67
C ALA A 168 6.97 16.86 -7.82
N ASN A 169 7.89 16.01 -7.35
CA ASN A 169 9.33 16.21 -7.51
C ASN A 169 9.85 15.82 -8.90
N ARG A 170 9.01 15.16 -9.73
CA ARG A 170 9.33 14.74 -11.10
C ARG A 170 8.12 14.98 -11.99
N VAL A 171 8.34 15.50 -13.18
CA VAL A 171 7.33 15.64 -14.24
C VAL A 171 7.81 14.90 -15.47
N GLU A 172 7.03 13.95 -15.96
CA GLU A 172 7.34 13.21 -17.18
C GLU A 172 6.84 13.98 -18.41
N ASP A 173 7.60 13.94 -19.51
CA ASP A 173 7.26 14.63 -20.75
C ASP A 173 6.70 13.68 -21.81
N HIS A 174 5.41 13.80 -22.08
CA HIS A 174 4.66 12.96 -23.00
C HIS A 174 4.43 13.73 -24.31
N TYR A 175 5.31 13.52 -25.29
CA TYR A 175 5.33 14.28 -26.52
C TYR A 175 4.38 13.70 -27.58
N CYS A 176 3.59 14.58 -28.20
CA CYS A 176 2.74 14.24 -29.34
C CYS A 176 3.38 14.71 -30.65
N SER A 177 3.87 13.78 -31.46
CA SER A 177 4.49 14.09 -32.76
C SER A 177 3.52 14.71 -33.77
N ALA A 178 2.22 14.41 -33.68
CA ALA A 178 1.21 14.98 -34.58
C ALA A 178 0.92 16.47 -34.29
N CYS A 179 0.92 16.86 -33.02
CA CYS A 179 0.69 18.25 -32.60
C CYS A 179 1.97 19.04 -32.33
N GLN A 180 3.15 18.41 -32.42
CA GLN A 180 4.44 18.93 -31.97
C GLN A 180 4.35 19.54 -30.56
N PHE A 181 3.72 18.81 -29.63
CA PHE A 181 3.32 19.36 -28.32
C PHE A 181 3.75 18.44 -27.16
N SER A 182 4.34 19.06 -26.13
CA SER A 182 4.71 18.41 -24.86
C SER A 182 3.51 18.40 -23.91
N ASN A 183 3.13 17.23 -23.41
CA ASN A 183 2.11 17.07 -22.38
C ASN A 183 2.81 16.69 -21.08
N ARG A 184 2.55 17.45 -20.01
CA ARG A 184 3.19 17.26 -18.71
C ARG A 184 2.45 16.20 -17.91
N PHE A 185 3.17 15.25 -17.32
CA PHE A 185 2.62 14.29 -16.37
C PHE A 185 3.36 14.36 -15.01
N PRO A 186 2.90 15.23 -14.09
CA PRO A 186 3.50 15.37 -12.76
C PRO A 186 3.26 14.13 -11.90
N ARG A 187 4.32 13.64 -11.26
CA ARG A 187 4.28 12.48 -10.36
C ARG A 187 3.98 12.94 -8.93
N TYR A 188 2.72 13.31 -8.69
CA TYR A 188 2.24 13.87 -7.42
C TYR A 188 2.36 12.87 -6.26
N ASN A 189 2.92 13.32 -5.13
CA ASN A 189 2.97 12.54 -3.89
C ASN A 189 1.94 12.97 -2.82
N ASN A 190 1.19 14.05 -3.06
CA ASN A 190 0.11 14.49 -2.18
C ASN A 190 -1.21 13.74 -2.52
N PRO A 191 -1.76 12.91 -1.62
CA PRO A 191 -2.96 12.13 -1.91
C PRO A 191 -4.23 12.98 -2.10
N GLU A 192 -4.28 14.21 -1.59
CA GLU A 192 -5.40 15.13 -1.90
C GLU A 192 -5.47 15.42 -3.39
N LYS A 193 -4.32 15.67 -4.04
CA LYS A 193 -4.26 15.89 -5.48
C LYS A 193 -4.61 14.62 -6.27
N LEU A 194 -4.33 13.44 -5.72
CA LEU A 194 -4.66 12.16 -6.35
C LEU A 194 -6.16 11.85 -6.33
N LEU A 195 -6.94 12.38 -5.38
CA LEU A 195 -8.42 12.33 -5.41
C LEU A 195 -9.01 13.16 -6.57
N GLU A 196 -8.29 14.20 -7.01
CA GLU A 196 -8.64 15.07 -8.14
C GLU A 196 -8.16 14.46 -9.48
N THR A 197 -6.87 14.11 -9.59
CA THR A 197 -6.30 13.60 -10.85
C THR A 197 -6.75 12.19 -11.18
N ARG A 198 -7.05 11.36 -10.16
CA ARG A 198 -7.59 10.00 -10.27
C ARG A 198 -6.82 9.08 -11.21
N CYS A 199 -5.52 9.33 -11.38
CA CYS A 199 -4.70 8.56 -12.30
C CYS A 199 -3.23 8.54 -11.88
N GLY A 200 -2.50 7.51 -12.34
CA GLY A 200 -1.13 7.29 -11.91
C GLY A 200 -0.60 5.89 -12.23
N ARG A 201 0.51 5.52 -11.58
CA ARG A 201 1.04 4.16 -11.56
C ARG A 201 0.97 3.62 -10.12
N CYS A 202 1.67 2.53 -9.83
CA CYS A 202 1.59 1.84 -8.53
C CYS A 202 1.81 2.75 -7.31
N GLY A 203 2.73 3.73 -7.38
CA GLY A 203 3.00 4.66 -6.28
C GLY A 203 1.81 5.57 -5.96
N GLU A 204 1.26 6.26 -6.96
CA GLU A 204 0.06 7.09 -6.79
C GLU A 204 -1.16 6.26 -6.39
N TRP A 205 -1.33 5.10 -7.02
CA TRP A 205 -2.42 4.17 -6.74
C TRP A 205 -2.38 3.74 -5.26
N ALA A 206 -1.23 3.29 -4.75
CA ALA A 206 -1.09 2.84 -3.37
C ALA A 206 -1.24 3.98 -2.36
N ASN A 207 -0.70 5.17 -2.66
CA ASN A 207 -0.82 6.36 -1.83
C ASN A 207 -2.29 6.79 -1.67
N CYS A 208 -3.00 6.96 -2.79
CA CYS A 208 -4.41 7.35 -2.78
C CYS A 208 -5.33 6.24 -2.20
N PHE A 209 -5.07 4.96 -2.49
CA PHE A 209 -5.85 3.85 -1.92
C PHE A 209 -5.65 3.73 -0.40
N THR A 210 -4.44 3.97 0.11
CA THR A 210 -4.17 3.99 1.56
C THR A 210 -4.99 5.07 2.26
N LEU A 211 -5.09 6.28 1.67
CA LEU A 211 -5.98 7.32 2.17
C LEU A 211 -7.46 6.85 2.20
N CYS A 212 -7.96 6.25 1.12
CA CYS A 212 -9.33 5.73 1.07
C CYS A 212 -9.61 4.67 2.14
N CYS A 213 -8.65 3.78 2.42
CA CYS A 213 -8.75 2.79 3.50
C CYS A 213 -8.82 3.47 4.88
N ARG A 214 -7.90 4.39 5.18
CA ARG A 214 -7.89 5.13 6.45
C ARG A 214 -9.16 5.95 6.66
N ALA A 215 -9.66 6.60 5.60
CA ALA A 215 -10.88 7.39 5.62
C ALA A 215 -12.15 6.56 5.90
N LEU A 216 -12.19 5.29 5.50
CA LEU A 216 -13.25 4.33 5.87
C LEU A 216 -13.07 3.69 7.25
N GLY A 217 -12.01 4.04 7.99
CA GLY A 217 -11.73 3.55 9.33
C GLY A 217 -10.85 2.29 9.40
N PHE A 218 -10.44 1.72 8.26
CA PHE A 218 -9.58 0.53 8.25
C PHE A 218 -8.18 0.84 8.81
N GLU A 219 -7.63 -0.08 9.60
CA GLU A 219 -6.19 -0.10 9.86
C GLU A 219 -5.44 -0.40 8.55
N ALA A 220 -4.60 0.53 8.10
CA ALA A 220 -3.90 0.43 6.83
C ALA A 220 -2.42 0.81 7.00
N ARG A 221 -1.55 0.19 6.20
CA ARG A 221 -0.11 0.46 6.17
C ARG A 221 0.31 0.75 4.75
N TYR A 222 1.05 1.84 4.55
CA TYR A 222 1.77 2.06 3.30
C TYR A 222 3.02 1.16 3.28
N VAL A 223 3.01 0.16 2.40
CA VAL A 223 4.13 -0.78 2.26
C VAL A 223 5.00 -0.33 1.10
N TRP A 224 6.26 -0.05 1.38
CA TRP A 224 7.27 0.27 0.39
C TRP A 224 8.21 -0.92 0.20
N ASP A 225 8.44 -1.30 -1.05
CA ASP A 225 9.33 -2.39 -1.45
C ASP A 225 10.67 -1.82 -1.94
N TYR A 226 11.76 -2.55 -1.68
CA TYR A 226 13.12 -2.16 -2.06
C TYR A 226 13.71 -3.21 -3.02
N THR A 227 13.52 -2.93 -4.31
CA THR A 227 13.95 -3.74 -5.46
C THR A 227 15.03 -3.02 -6.26
#